data_AF-A0A231VP85-F1
#
_entry.id   AF-A0A231VP85-F1
#
_cell.length_a   1.000
_cell.length_b   1.000
_cell.length_c   1.000
_cell.angle_alpha   90.00
_cell.angle_beta   90.00
_cell.angle_gamma   90.00
#
_symmetry.space_group_name_H-M   'P 1'
#
loop_
_entity.id
_entity.type
_entity.pdbx_description
1 polymer ?
#
loop_
_entity_poly.entity_id
_entity_poly.type
_entity_poly.pdbx_seq_one_letter_code
_entity_poly.pdbx_strand_id
1 'polypeptide(L)' 'MSIVFGIDVSSRDSSVCVLQSGATREYKITNDTIGFKTLLIDLKEYAEHPQIILEATGVYSRRITRFLDEYDYD' A
#
# COMPACT_ATOMS: atom_id res chain seq x y z
N MET A 1 9.82 -8.92 -12.53
CA MET A 1 9.99 -9.48 -11.17
C MET A 1 8.75 -9.12 -10.37
N SER A 2 7.89 -10.08 -10.02
CA SER A 2 6.62 -9.74 -9.35
C SER A 2 6.85 -9.17 -7.95
N ILE A 3 6.36 -7.95 -7.71
CA ILE A 3 6.34 -7.30 -6.40
C ILE A 3 4.87 -7.15 -6.00
N VAL A 4 4.55 -7.58 -4.78
CA VAL A 4 3.18 -7.52 -4.24
C VAL A 4 3.19 -6.74 -2.93
N PHE A 5 2.28 -5.79 -2.81
CA PHE A 5 1.98 -5.05 -1.59
C PHE A 5 0.67 -5.57 -1.01
N GLY A 6 0.74 -6.29 0.11
CA GLY A 6 -0.42 -6.61 0.93
C GLY A 6 -0.63 -5.49 1.95
N ILE A 7 -1.83 -4.91 2.00
CA ILE A 7 -2.16 -3.82 2.91
C ILE A 7 -3.40 -4.20 3.74
N ASP A 8 -3.19 -4.46 5.03
CA ASP A 8 -4.28 -4.63 6.01
C ASP A 8 -4.66 -3.26 6.56
N VAL A 9 -5.88 -2.81 6.24
CA VAL A 9 -6.38 -1.47 6.53
C VAL A 9 -7.35 -1.51 7.71
N SER A 10 -6.91 -0.97 8.84
CA SER A 10 -7.75 -0.77 10.02
C SER A 10 -8.35 0.65 10.08
N SER A 11 -9.10 0.94 11.14
CA SER A 11 -9.63 2.30 11.38
C SER A 11 -8.56 3.33 11.76
N ARG A 12 -7.40 2.92 12.29
CA ARG A 12 -6.37 3.83 12.83
C ARG A 12 -5.14 3.92 11.93
N ASP A 13 -4.60 2.75 11.60
CA ASP A 13 -3.38 2.58 10.82
C ASP A 13 -3.53 1.44 9.80
N SER A 14 -2.61 1.37 8.85
CA SER A 14 -2.52 0.26 7.91
C SER A 14 -1.19 -0.45 8.06
N SER A 15 -1.23 -1.78 8.06
CA SER A 15 -0.03 -2.62 8.01
C SER A 15 0.27 -2.96 6.57
N VAL A 16 1.51 -2.74 6.14
CA VAL A 16 1.97 -3.01 4.77
C VAL A 16 2.99 -4.13 4.81
N CYS A 17 2.78 -5.14 3.97
CA CYS A 17 3.74 -6.21 3.70
C CYS A 17 4.13 -6.17 2.22
N VAL A 18 5.43 -6.08 1.96
CA VAL A 18 5.99 -6.08 0.62
C VAL A 18 6.68 -7.42 0.37
N LEU A 19 6.17 -8.16 -0.60
CA LEU A 19 6.72 -9.44 -1.04
C LEU A 19 7.48 -9.25 -2.35
N GLN A 20 8.78 -9.54 -2.32
CA GLN A 20 9.66 -9.48 -3.49
C GLN A 20 10.52 -10.75 -3.55
N SER A 21 10.22 -11.65 -4.49
CA SER A 21 11.04 -12.84 -4.79
C SER A 21 11.45 -13.66 -3.54
N GLY A 22 10.58 -13.75 -2.53
CA GLY A 22 10.81 -14.47 -1.27
C GLY A 22 11.38 -13.63 -0.11
N ALA A 23 11.76 -12.37 -0.35
CA ALA A 23 12.04 -11.41 0.71
C ALA A 23 10.75 -10.68 1.12
N THR A 24 10.57 -10.52 2.43
CA THR A 24 9.43 -9.82 3.02
C THR A 24 9.91 -8.63 3.84
N ARG A 25 9.32 -7.46 3.60
CA ARG A 25 9.49 -6.28 4.47
C ARG A 25 8.12 -5.83 4.94
N GLU A 26 8.02 -5.54 6.24
CA GLU A 26 6.79 -5.11 6.88
C GLU A 26 6.97 -3.75 7.55
N TYR A 27 5.95 -2.89 7.45
CA TYR A 27 5.91 -1.61 8.15
C TYR A 27 4.46 -1.17 8.38
N LYS A 28 4.29 -0.10 9.16
CA LYS A 28 3.00 0.53 9.41
C LYS A 28 2.97 1.94 8.84
N ILE A 29 1.81 2.34 8.34
CA ILE A 29 1.53 3.70 7.89
C ILE A 29 0.28 4.24 8.61
N THR A 30 0.25 5.55 8.81
CA THR A 30 -0.97 6.24 9.23
C THR A 30 -1.95 6.31 8.07
N ASN A 31 -3.24 6.27 8.38
CA ASN A 31 -4.29 6.43 7.37
C ASN A 31 -4.49 7.92 7.05
N ASP A 32 -3.44 8.62 6.63
CA ASP A 32 -3.47 10.03 6.26
C ASP A 32 -2.46 10.33 5.15
N THR A 33 -2.40 11.59 4.72
CA THR A 33 -1.51 12.02 3.65
C THR A 33 -0.03 11.74 3.95
N ILE A 34 0.38 11.73 5.22
CA ILE A 34 1.77 11.47 5.58
C ILE A 34 2.07 9.98 5.36
N GLY A 35 1.26 9.09 5.92
CA GLY A 35 1.43 7.65 5.76
C GLY A 35 1.28 7.19 4.29
N PHE A 36 0.34 7.77 3.55
CA PHE A 36 0.17 7.45 2.14
C PHE A 36 1.34 7.93 1.28
N LYS A 37 1.97 9.06 1.62
CA LYS A 37 3.22 9.49 0.94
C LYS A 37 4.37 8.53 1.23
N THR A 38 4.45 7.98 2.44
CA THR A 38 5.43 6.92 2.75
C THR A 38 5.22 5.70 1.85
N LEU A 39 3.97 5.24 1.70
CA LEU A 39 3.63 4.16 0.77
C LEU A 39 3.98 4.51 -0.70
N LEU A 40 3.70 5.73 -1.14
CA LEU A 40 4.00 6.17 -2.51
C LEU A 40 5.49 6.20 -2.82
N ILE A 41 6.32 6.65 -1.88
CA ILE A 41 7.78 6.61 -2.02
C ILE A 41 8.21 5.18 -2.27
N ASP A 42 7.66 4.26 -1.47
CA ASP A 42 7.98 2.84 -1.54
C ASP A 42 7.55 2.19 -2.85
N LEU A 43 6.31 2.45 -3.31
CA LEU A 43 5.82 1.99 -4.60
C LEU A 43 6.71 2.45 -5.76
N LYS A 44 7.21 3.69 -5.70
CA LYS A 44 8.08 4.28 -6.73
C LYS A 44 9.51 3.77 -6.74
N GLU A 45 9.96 3.06 -5.70
CA GLU A 45 11.30 2.43 -5.72
C GLU A 45 11.37 1.29 -6.74
N TYR A 46 10.21 0.77 -7.16
CA TYR A 46 10.13 -0.35 -8.09
C TYR A 46 9.95 0.12 -9.53
N ALA A 47 10.77 -0.43 -10.44
CA ALA A 47 10.72 -0.11 -11.87
C ALA A 47 9.51 -0.74 -12.59
N GLU A 48 8.99 -1.84 -12.07
CA GLU A 48 7.76 -2.47 -12.55
C GLU A 48 6.59 -2.04 -11.66
N HIS A 49 5.40 -1.93 -12.25
CA HIS A 49 4.18 -1.56 -11.54
C HIS A 49 3.80 -2.66 -10.52
N PRO A 50 3.89 -2.41 -9.20
CA PRO A 50 3.61 -3.42 -8.18
C PRO A 50 2.13 -3.79 -8.16
N GLN A 51 1.82 -5.05 -7.84
CA GLN A 51 0.44 -5.43 -7.53
C GLN A 51 0.09 -5.02 -6.11
N ILE A 52 -1.09 -4.44 -5.91
CA ILE A 52 -1.56 -4.02 -4.58
C ILE A 52 -2.80 -4.82 -4.20
N ILE A 53 -2.81 -5.39 -3.00
CA ILE A 53 -3.92 -6.16 -2.45
C ILE A 53 -4.34 -5.51 -1.14
N LEU A 54 -5.57 -4.99 -1.11
CA LEU A 54 -6.15 -4.37 0.07
C LEU A 54 -7.02 -5.38 0.84
N GLU A 55 -6.72 -5.59 2.11
CA GLU A 55 -7.58 -6.27 3.07
C GLU A 55 -8.22 -5.20 3.97
N ALA A 56 -9.51 -4.91 3.77
CA ALA A 56 -10.18 -3.80 4.44
C ALA A 56 -11.69 -4.00 4.56
N THR A 57 -12.29 -3.44 5.62
CA THR A 57 -13.75 -3.19 5.64
C THR A 57 -14.04 -1.90 4.86
N GLY A 58 -14.95 -1.96 3.88
CA GLY A 58 -15.05 -0.99 2.77
C GLY A 58 -15.19 0.50 3.07
N VAL A 59 -15.43 0.93 4.31
CA VAL A 59 -15.35 2.37 4.68
C VAL A 59 -13.92 2.84 4.94
N TYR A 60 -13.05 1.96 5.44
CA TYR A 60 -11.67 2.32 5.80
C TYR A 60 -10.73 2.32 4.59
N SER A 61 -11.00 1.50 3.56
CA SER A 61 -10.21 1.50 2.31
C SER A 61 -10.42 2.73 1.43
N ARG A 62 -11.54 3.44 1.55
CA ARG A 62 -11.91 4.53 0.60
C ARG A 62 -10.80 5.57 0.40
N ARG A 63 -10.11 5.92 1.49
CA ARG A 63 -9.07 6.96 1.47
C ARG A 63 -7.81 6.49 0.76
N ILE A 64 -7.39 5.24 1.02
CA ILE A 64 -6.21 4.66 0.38
C ILE A 64 -6.50 4.30 -1.07
N THR A 65 -7.68 3.75 -1.38
CA THR A 65 -8.10 3.47 -2.77
C THR A 65 -8.07 4.74 -3.60
N ARG A 66 -8.74 5.81 -3.15
CA ARG A 66 -8.70 7.10 -3.85
C ARG A 66 -7.28 7.63 -4.04
N PHE A 67 -6.42 7.47 -3.04
CA PHE A 67 -5.02 7.90 -3.15
C PHE A 67 -4.28 7.09 -4.22
N LEU A 68 -4.45 5.76 -4.26
CA LEU A 68 -3.84 4.90 -5.27
C LEU A 68 -4.34 5.23 -6.68
N ASP A 69 -5.65 5.46 -6.84
CA ASP A 69 -6.25 5.91 -8.10
C ASP A 69 -5.65 7.25 -8.59
N GLU A 70 -5.40 8.20 -7.67
CA GLU A 70 -4.79 9.51 -7.99
C GLU A 70 -3.33 9.40 -8.48
N TYR A 71 -2.67 8.25 -8.27
CA TYR A 71 -1.30 7.97 -8.68
C TYR A 71 -1.18 6.81 -9.68
N ASP A 72 -2.30 6.40 -10.29
CA ASP A 72 -2.38 5.34 -11.31
C ASP A 72 -1.94 3.94 -10.79
N TYR A 73 -2.27 3.59 -9.54
CA TYR A 73 -1.99 2.29 -8.90
C TYR A 73 -3.27 1.46 -8.61
N ASP A 74 -4.24 1.48 -9.51
CA ASP A 74 -5.55 0.83 -9.39
C ASP A 74 -5.53 -0.71 -9.50
#